data_AF-A0A2V8VEN5-F1
#
_entry.id   AF-A0A2V8VEN5-F1
#
_cell.length_a   1.000
_cell.length_b   1.000
_cell.length_c   1.000
_cell.angle_alpha   90.00
_cell.angle_beta   90.00
_cell.angle_gamma   90.00
#
_symmetry.space_group_name_H-M   'P 1'
#
loop_
_entity.id
_entity.type
_entity.pdbx_description
1 polymer ?
#
loop_
_entity_poly.entity_id
_entity_poly.type
_entity_poly.pdbx_seq_one_letter_code
_entity_poly.pdbx_strand_id
1 'polypeptide(L)'
;MVDVGAYEFPVPDADGDGVPNAQDCAPFVPSVQTPPGPVGPSLTAARTTPPVSLSWLKIPQANLFNVYRGTIGGSPFTWNHACLESGSTDRASQDTANPPIGTAFYYLVSGVNSCAEGCLGSTAPPGTCEIPNPNPCAIVPADADADSVLDLNDNCPLAANASQADPDHDGVGDACDNCPGLANPDQADADANAMGDLCQDTDHDGYPFAVDCNDLEPAVHPGALEVCNGVDDDCDALIDESLGVTASPRPAPPARPPPSSAITSMMTATAQSTTTSGRPHAASAPAGGP
;
A
#
# COMPACT_ATOMS: atom_id res chain seq x y z
N MET A 1 -1.70 -28.69 -40.51
CA MET A 1 -2.71 -28.38 -39.48
C MET A 1 -2.47 -26.94 -39.10
N VAL A 2 -3.42 -26.06 -39.40
CA VAL A 2 -3.37 -24.71 -38.84
C VAL A 2 -3.82 -24.87 -37.40
N ASP A 3 -2.94 -24.58 -36.46
CA ASP A 3 -3.29 -24.47 -35.05
C ASP A 3 -4.22 -23.26 -34.92
N VAL A 4 -5.52 -23.53 -35.01
CA VAL A 4 -6.54 -22.57 -34.60
C VAL A 4 -6.44 -22.52 -33.10
N GLY A 5 -5.53 -21.66 -32.63
CA GLY A 5 -5.27 -21.41 -31.22
C GLY A 5 -6.60 -21.36 -30.48
N ALA A 6 -6.67 -22.10 -29.38
CA ALA A 6 -7.86 -22.19 -28.56
C ALA A 6 -8.40 -20.77 -28.35
N TYR A 7 -9.60 -20.51 -28.88
CA TYR A 7 -10.37 -19.35 -28.49
C TYR A 7 -10.67 -19.56 -27.01
N GLU A 8 -9.83 -19.01 -26.14
CA GLU A 8 -10.17 -18.86 -24.73
C GLU A 8 -11.33 -17.88 -24.69
N PHE A 9 -12.50 -18.39 -24.32
CA PHE A 9 -13.62 -17.52 -24.02
C PHE A 9 -13.19 -16.63 -22.86
N PRO A 10 -13.43 -15.31 -22.93
CA PRO A 10 -13.18 -14.43 -21.80
C PRO A 10 -13.82 -15.03 -20.56
N VAL A 11 -13.05 -15.12 -19.46
CA VAL A 11 -13.60 -15.60 -18.20
C VAL A 11 -14.70 -14.63 -17.81
N PRO A 12 -15.92 -15.10 -17.48
CA PRO A 12 -17.00 -14.20 -17.10
C PRO A 12 -16.61 -13.34 -15.90
N ASP A 13 -16.82 -12.04 -16.07
CA ASP A 13 -16.61 -10.96 -15.12
C ASP A 13 -17.81 -10.02 -15.37
N ALA A 14 -18.72 -9.96 -14.40
CA ALA A 14 -20.06 -9.40 -14.62
C ALA A 14 -20.17 -7.93 -14.24
N ASP A 15 -19.32 -7.43 -13.34
CA ASP A 15 -19.20 -6.02 -12.97
C ASP A 15 -17.97 -5.35 -13.58
N GLY A 16 -17.02 -6.10 -14.14
CA GLY A 16 -15.93 -5.58 -14.95
C GLY A 16 -14.76 -5.07 -14.13
N ASP A 17 -14.62 -5.54 -12.88
CA ASP A 17 -13.57 -5.13 -11.96
C ASP A 17 -12.24 -5.89 -12.15
N GLY A 18 -12.21 -6.81 -13.12
CA GLY A 18 -11.04 -7.62 -13.47
C GLY A 18 -10.90 -8.90 -12.64
N VAL A 19 -11.80 -9.17 -11.69
CA VAL A 19 -11.88 -10.42 -10.94
C VAL A 19 -12.98 -11.29 -11.53
N PRO A 20 -12.67 -12.51 -12.01
CA PRO A 20 -13.71 -13.31 -12.60
C PRO A 20 -14.74 -13.79 -11.59
N ASN A 21 -15.99 -13.96 -12.02
CA ASN A 21 -17.16 -14.30 -11.18
C ASN A 21 -16.99 -15.54 -10.29
N ALA A 22 -16.05 -16.43 -10.60
CA ALA A 22 -15.76 -17.63 -9.82
C ALA A 22 -14.77 -17.38 -8.67
N GLN A 23 -14.02 -16.28 -8.72
CA GLN A 23 -13.06 -15.82 -7.72
C GLN A 23 -13.58 -14.60 -6.94
N ASP A 24 -14.60 -13.93 -7.46
CA ASP A 24 -15.24 -12.80 -6.82
C ASP A 24 -16.38 -13.24 -5.88
N CYS A 25 -16.37 -12.72 -4.66
CA CYS A 25 -17.45 -12.95 -3.70
C CYS A 25 -18.64 -12.00 -3.87
N ALA A 26 -18.52 -10.90 -4.62
CA ALA A 26 -19.61 -10.03 -5.01
C ALA A 26 -19.62 -9.73 -6.53
N PRO A 27 -19.93 -10.73 -7.40
CA PRO A 27 -19.87 -10.67 -8.89
C PRO A 27 -20.69 -9.59 -9.63
N PHE A 28 -21.31 -8.66 -8.91
CA PHE A 28 -22.15 -7.61 -9.46
C PHE A 28 -21.91 -6.26 -8.75
N VAL A 29 -20.84 -6.14 -7.96
CA VAL A 29 -20.51 -4.97 -7.15
C VAL A 29 -19.05 -4.60 -7.44
N PRO A 30 -18.79 -3.68 -8.39
CA PRO A 30 -17.43 -3.42 -8.89
C PRO A 30 -16.40 -3.02 -7.83
N SER A 31 -16.85 -2.46 -6.70
CA SER A 31 -15.99 -2.01 -5.60
C SER A 31 -15.63 -3.10 -4.58
N VAL A 32 -16.14 -4.33 -4.74
CA VAL A 32 -16.04 -5.41 -3.75
C VAL A 32 -15.66 -6.72 -4.41
N GLN A 33 -14.46 -7.22 -4.09
CA GLN A 33 -13.92 -8.47 -4.64
C GLN A 33 -13.70 -9.54 -3.58
N THR A 34 -13.42 -9.08 -2.36
CA THR A 34 -13.00 -9.90 -1.23
C THR A 34 -13.52 -9.31 0.08
N PRO A 35 -13.57 -10.11 1.17
CA PRO A 35 -13.74 -9.55 2.51
C PRO A 35 -12.69 -8.47 2.83
N PRO A 36 -13.04 -7.39 3.55
CA PRO A 36 -12.09 -6.33 3.83
C PRO A 36 -10.88 -6.80 4.65
N GLY A 37 -9.75 -6.13 4.43
CA GLY A 37 -8.54 -6.33 5.22
C GLY A 37 -8.68 -5.83 6.67
N PRO A 38 -7.66 -6.06 7.52
CA PRO A 38 -7.62 -5.47 8.84
C PRO A 38 -7.40 -3.95 8.76
N VAL A 39 -7.93 -3.20 9.75
CA VAL A 39 -7.71 -1.75 9.88
C VAL A 39 -6.23 -1.34 9.97
N GLY A 40 -5.39 -2.26 10.46
CA GLY A 40 -3.95 -2.06 10.55
C GLY A 40 -3.55 -0.95 11.53
N PRO A 41 -2.45 -0.23 11.26
CA PRO A 41 -1.91 0.79 12.15
C PRO A 41 -2.68 2.12 12.14
N SER A 42 -3.67 2.27 11.25
CA SER A 42 -4.43 3.52 11.12
C SER A 42 -5.37 3.78 12.30
N LEU A 43 -5.74 2.73 13.04
CA LEU A 43 -6.61 2.86 14.22
C LEU A 43 -5.89 3.63 15.33
N THR A 44 -6.40 4.82 15.61
CA THR A 44 -5.95 5.65 16.73
C THR A 44 -7.03 5.75 17.80
N ALA A 45 -6.59 5.94 19.05
CA ALA A 45 -7.47 6.17 20.20
C ALA A 45 -6.97 7.38 20.99
N ALA A 46 -7.71 8.48 20.95
CA ALA A 46 -7.41 9.67 21.73
C ALA A 46 -8.00 9.54 23.13
N ARG A 47 -7.12 9.48 24.15
CA ARG A 47 -7.52 9.47 25.56
C ARG A 47 -7.91 10.88 26.01
N THR A 48 -9.18 11.23 25.83
CA THR A 48 -9.76 12.34 26.58
C THR A 48 -10.37 11.83 27.90
N THR A 49 -10.68 12.73 28.84
CA THR A 49 -11.70 12.41 29.86
C THR A 49 -12.98 12.12 29.08
N PRO A 50 -13.72 11.01 29.32
CA PRO A 50 -14.71 10.47 28.38
C PRO A 50 -15.49 11.55 27.60
N PRO A 51 -15.62 11.41 26.27
CA PRO A 51 -15.49 10.15 25.52
C PRO A 51 -14.08 9.79 25.00
N VAL A 52 -13.75 8.50 24.99
CA VAL A 52 -12.60 8.03 24.18
C VAL A 52 -12.99 8.15 22.71
N SER A 53 -12.20 8.89 21.94
CA SER A 53 -12.43 9.05 20.49
C SER A 53 -11.54 8.08 19.72
N LEU A 54 -12.14 7.35 18.80
CA LEU A 54 -11.48 6.43 17.88
C LEU A 54 -11.56 6.99 16.47
N SER A 55 -10.51 6.82 15.68
CA SER A 55 -10.53 7.11 14.24
C SER A 55 -9.57 6.21 13.50
N TRP A 56 -9.84 5.98 12.22
CA TRP A 56 -9.04 5.15 11.32
C TRP A 56 -9.13 5.69 9.88
N LEU A 57 -8.24 5.22 9.00
CA LEU A 57 -8.35 5.47 7.55
C LEU A 57 -9.35 4.51 6.92
N LYS A 58 -9.76 4.75 5.66
CA LYS A 58 -10.65 3.79 4.97
C LYS A 58 -9.94 2.44 4.89
N ILE A 59 -10.70 1.37 5.10
CA ILE A 59 -10.21 0.02 4.85
C ILE A 59 -10.57 -0.30 3.40
N PRO A 60 -9.62 -0.73 2.55
CA PRO A 60 -9.92 -1.07 1.17
C PRO A 60 -11.10 -2.03 1.06
N GLN A 61 -12.01 -1.76 0.12
CA GLN A 61 -13.27 -2.51 -0.12
C GLN A 61 -14.26 -2.57 1.06
N ALA A 62 -14.06 -1.79 2.13
CA ALA A 62 -15.03 -1.65 3.21
C ALA A 62 -15.95 -0.46 2.97
N ASN A 63 -17.26 -0.71 3.10
CA ASN A 63 -18.29 0.33 3.03
C ASN A 63 -18.90 0.61 4.40
N LEU A 64 -18.84 -0.37 5.30
CA LEU A 64 -19.30 -0.25 6.68
C LEU A 64 -18.20 -0.65 7.67
N PHE A 65 -18.33 -0.19 8.92
CA PHE A 65 -17.40 -0.49 10.00
C PHE A 65 -18.13 -0.99 11.24
N ASN A 66 -17.56 -2.00 11.88
CA ASN A 66 -17.95 -2.44 13.22
C ASN A 66 -16.87 -2.05 14.22
N VAL A 67 -17.31 -1.61 15.40
CA VAL A 67 -16.42 -1.29 16.52
C VAL A 67 -16.73 -2.21 17.67
N TYR A 68 -15.69 -2.80 18.24
CA TYR A 68 -15.78 -3.69 19.38
C TYR A 68 -14.97 -3.16 20.55
N ARG A 69 -15.43 -3.47 21.76
CA ARG A 69 -14.73 -3.16 23.01
C ARG A 69 -14.63 -4.39 23.89
N GLY A 70 -13.43 -4.67 24.39
CA GLY A 70 -13.18 -5.67 25.42
C GLY A 70 -12.42 -5.10 26.61
N THR A 71 -12.26 -5.91 27.66
CA THR A 71 -11.54 -5.52 28.89
C THR A 71 -10.21 -6.22 28.96
N ILE A 72 -9.17 -5.48 29.35
CA ILE A 72 -7.86 -6.06 29.65
C ILE A 72 -7.89 -6.53 31.11
N GLY A 73 -7.84 -7.86 31.30
CA GLY A 73 -7.83 -8.48 32.62
C GLY A 73 -7.86 -10.00 32.54
N GLY A 74 -7.50 -10.67 33.63
CA GLY A 74 -7.42 -12.13 33.69
C GLY A 74 -6.05 -12.69 33.27
N SER A 75 -5.75 -13.90 33.73
CA SER A 75 -4.57 -14.67 33.33
C SER A 75 -4.99 -16.14 33.17
N PRO A 76 -4.89 -16.72 31.96
CA PRO A 76 -4.40 -16.12 30.72
C PRO A 76 -5.35 -15.05 30.16
N PHE A 77 -4.84 -14.20 29.26
CA PHE A 77 -5.67 -13.24 28.52
C PHE A 77 -6.67 -13.99 27.62
N THR A 78 -7.90 -13.48 27.56
CA THR A 78 -8.95 -14.02 26.71
C THR A 78 -9.63 -12.89 25.95
N TRP A 79 -9.90 -13.12 24.66
CA TRP A 79 -10.73 -12.23 23.87
C TRP A 79 -12.16 -12.30 24.39
N ASN A 80 -12.70 -11.14 24.77
CA ASN A 80 -14.00 -10.97 25.40
C ASN A 80 -14.73 -9.72 24.89
N HIS A 81 -14.34 -9.25 23.72
CA HIS A 81 -14.88 -8.05 23.12
C HIS A 81 -16.37 -8.24 22.80
N ALA A 82 -17.13 -7.16 22.92
CA ALA A 82 -18.53 -7.08 22.57
C ALA A 82 -18.74 -5.94 21.58
N CYS A 83 -19.81 -6.04 20.78
CA CYS A 83 -20.21 -4.99 19.85
C CYS A 83 -20.42 -3.67 20.60
N LEU A 84 -19.70 -2.63 20.19
CA LEU A 84 -19.85 -1.26 20.66
C LEU A 84 -20.68 -0.45 19.66
N GLU A 85 -20.38 -0.60 18.37
CA GLU A 85 -21.04 0.06 17.26
C GLU A 85 -21.08 -0.88 16.05
N SER A 86 -22.17 -0.84 15.28
CA SER A 86 -22.46 -1.82 14.22
C SER A 86 -22.86 -1.11 12.94
N GLY A 87 -22.24 -1.50 11.82
CA GLY A 87 -22.59 -1.01 10.49
C GLY A 87 -22.49 0.51 10.36
N SER A 88 -21.44 1.11 10.92
CA SER A 88 -21.20 2.56 10.81
C SER A 88 -20.62 2.89 9.44
N THR A 89 -21.09 3.98 8.82
CA THR A 89 -20.49 4.55 7.60
C THR A 89 -19.35 5.51 7.92
N ASP A 90 -19.21 5.92 9.20
CA ASP A 90 -18.19 6.84 9.66
C ASP A 90 -16.86 6.12 9.90
N ARG A 91 -15.75 6.83 9.66
CA ARG A 91 -14.37 6.38 9.97
C ARG A 91 -13.93 6.73 11.40
N ALA A 92 -14.89 6.95 12.28
CA ALA A 92 -14.67 7.37 13.66
C ALA A 92 -15.79 6.87 14.57
N SER A 93 -15.46 6.70 15.86
CA SER A 93 -16.42 6.29 16.88
C SER A 93 -16.08 6.91 18.24
N GLN A 94 -17.06 6.95 19.14
CA GLN A 94 -16.89 7.50 20.49
C GLN A 94 -17.39 6.51 21.55
N ASP A 95 -16.52 6.17 22.50
CA ASP A 95 -16.93 5.47 23.72
C ASP A 95 -17.12 6.47 24.87
N THR A 96 -18.38 6.75 25.18
CA THR A 96 -18.79 7.64 26.28
C THR A 96 -18.75 6.96 27.65
N ALA A 97 -18.48 5.66 27.71
CA ALA A 97 -18.44 4.94 28.98
C ALA A 97 -17.30 5.44 29.87
N ASN A 98 -17.61 5.64 31.15
CA ASN A 98 -16.62 5.98 32.17
C ASN A 98 -16.35 4.73 33.03
N PRO A 99 -15.27 3.99 32.78
CA PRO A 99 -15.03 2.76 33.49
C PRO A 99 -14.52 2.97 34.91
N PRO A 100 -14.73 2.00 35.82
CA PRO A 100 -14.15 2.06 37.16
C PRO A 100 -12.63 2.20 37.13
N ILE A 101 -12.08 2.95 38.08
CA ILE A 101 -10.63 3.13 38.25
C ILE A 101 -9.95 1.75 38.33
N GLY A 102 -8.88 1.57 37.57
CA GLY A 102 -8.12 0.31 37.49
C GLY A 102 -8.59 -0.65 36.40
N THR A 103 -9.62 -0.31 35.64
CA THR A 103 -10.03 -1.08 34.46
C THR A 103 -9.30 -0.55 33.22
N ALA A 104 -8.83 -1.45 32.36
CA ALA A 104 -8.29 -1.10 31.05
C ALA A 104 -9.14 -1.79 29.96
N PHE A 105 -9.25 -1.17 28.80
CA PHE A 105 -9.99 -1.68 27.65
C PHE A 105 -9.06 -1.78 26.45
N TYR A 106 -9.48 -2.61 25.50
CA TYR A 106 -8.97 -2.60 24.14
C TYR A 106 -10.15 -2.43 23.18
N TYR A 107 -9.86 -1.84 22.03
CA TYR A 107 -10.81 -1.66 20.95
C TYR A 107 -10.34 -2.46 19.74
N LEU A 108 -11.30 -2.95 18.96
CA LEU A 108 -11.05 -3.57 17.66
C LEU A 108 -12.00 -2.92 16.65
N VAL A 109 -11.54 -2.75 15.42
CA VAL A 109 -12.34 -2.25 14.31
C VAL A 109 -12.18 -3.21 13.13
N SER A 110 -13.27 -3.50 12.46
CA SER A 110 -13.33 -4.29 11.22
C SER A 110 -14.09 -3.53 10.16
N GLY A 111 -13.66 -3.69 8.90
CA GLY A 111 -14.44 -3.31 7.74
C GLY A 111 -15.47 -4.38 7.41
N VAL A 112 -16.57 -3.99 6.78
CA VAL A 112 -17.65 -4.88 6.36
C VAL A 112 -18.09 -4.50 4.95
N ASN A 113 -18.29 -5.51 4.12
CA ASN A 113 -18.93 -5.41 2.81
C ASN A 113 -19.85 -6.62 2.58
N SER A 114 -20.41 -6.74 1.38
CA SER A 114 -21.33 -7.84 1.05
C SER A 114 -20.73 -9.24 1.07
N CYS A 115 -19.40 -9.35 1.01
CA CYS A 115 -18.73 -10.64 1.11
C CYS A 115 -18.65 -11.13 2.54
N ALA A 116 -18.14 -10.32 3.46
CA ALA A 116 -18.07 -10.62 4.89
C ALA A 116 -17.63 -9.41 5.72
N GLU A 117 -17.67 -9.57 7.04
CA GLU A 117 -16.86 -8.78 7.95
C GLU A 117 -15.39 -9.22 7.87
N GLY A 118 -14.49 -8.23 7.74
CA GLY A 118 -13.05 -8.42 7.66
C GLY A 118 -12.44 -8.94 8.96
N CYS A 119 -11.20 -9.42 8.88
CA CYS A 119 -10.52 -9.95 10.05
C CYS A 119 -10.22 -8.85 11.10
N LEU A 120 -10.39 -9.21 12.38
CA LEU A 120 -9.94 -8.39 13.50
C LEU A 120 -8.45 -8.69 13.78
N GLY A 121 -7.57 -7.71 13.54
CA GLY A 121 -6.12 -7.80 13.81
C GLY A 121 -5.24 -8.24 12.63
N SER A 122 -3.95 -7.93 12.70
CA SER A 122 -2.98 -8.06 11.59
C SER A 122 -1.83 -9.04 11.84
N THR A 123 -1.84 -9.76 12.97
CA THR A 123 -0.71 -10.64 13.38
C THR A 123 -0.91 -12.11 13.06
N ALA A 124 -2.03 -12.50 12.45
CA ALA A 124 -2.23 -13.85 11.95
C ALA A 124 -1.40 -14.12 10.68
N PRO A 125 -1.00 -15.39 10.44
CA PRO A 125 -0.49 -15.81 9.15
C PRO A 125 -1.44 -15.42 8.00
N PRO A 126 -0.90 -15.14 6.80
CA PRO A 126 -1.70 -14.88 5.61
C PRO A 126 -2.78 -15.96 5.41
N GLY A 127 -4.04 -15.55 5.30
CA GLY A 127 -5.18 -16.45 5.07
C GLY A 127 -5.89 -17.00 6.32
N THR A 128 -5.60 -16.50 7.52
CA THR A 128 -6.36 -16.85 8.74
C THR A 128 -6.79 -15.59 9.50
N CYS A 129 -8.07 -15.47 9.88
CA CYS A 129 -8.50 -14.43 10.82
C CYS A 129 -8.06 -14.81 12.25
N GLU A 130 -7.38 -13.89 12.93
CA GLU A 130 -6.69 -14.18 14.20
C GLU A 130 -7.61 -14.18 15.42
N ILE A 131 -8.49 -13.18 15.51
CA ILE A 131 -9.23 -12.89 16.74
C ILE A 131 -10.64 -13.50 16.64
N PRO A 132 -11.02 -14.44 17.55
CA PRO A 132 -12.34 -15.04 17.53
C PRO A 132 -13.43 -13.99 17.80
N ASN A 133 -14.38 -13.86 16.88
CA ASN A 133 -15.59 -13.05 17.05
C ASN A 133 -16.82 -13.96 16.94
N PRO A 134 -17.17 -14.72 18.01
CA PRO A 134 -18.27 -15.68 17.96
C PRO A 134 -19.65 -15.02 17.88
N ASN A 135 -19.75 -13.71 18.15
CA ASN A 135 -20.99 -12.94 18.13
C ASN A 135 -20.73 -11.60 17.43
N PRO A 136 -20.61 -11.59 16.09
CA PRO A 136 -20.38 -10.36 15.34
C PRO A 136 -21.54 -9.38 15.51
N CYS A 137 -21.22 -8.10 15.34
CA CYS A 137 -22.21 -7.03 15.29
C CYS A 137 -23.25 -7.33 14.19
N ALA A 138 -24.52 -7.06 14.47
CA ALA A 138 -25.59 -7.31 13.51
C ALA A 138 -25.69 -6.16 12.50
N ILE A 139 -25.33 -6.43 11.25
CA ILE A 139 -25.50 -5.46 10.17
C ILE A 139 -26.99 -5.30 9.85
N VAL A 140 -27.48 -4.07 9.96
CA VAL A 140 -28.83 -3.69 9.55
C VAL A 140 -28.71 -3.07 8.16
N PRO A 141 -29.48 -3.55 7.16
CA PRO A 141 -29.52 -2.90 5.86
C PRO A 141 -29.97 -1.44 6.01
N ALA A 142 -29.13 -0.53 5.51
CA ALA A 142 -29.35 0.90 5.50
C ALA A 142 -28.89 1.47 4.14
N ASP A 143 -29.37 2.67 3.88
CA ASP A 143 -29.08 3.52 2.72
C ASP A 143 -29.06 4.93 3.31
N ALA A 144 -27.87 5.39 3.70
CA ALA A 144 -27.69 6.56 4.54
C ALA A 144 -27.80 7.87 3.75
N ASP A 145 -27.52 7.86 2.45
CA ASP A 145 -27.61 9.04 1.58
C ASP A 145 -28.83 9.04 0.64
N ALA A 146 -29.62 7.95 0.66
CA ALA A 146 -30.86 7.77 -0.07
C ALA A 146 -30.71 7.76 -1.60
N ASP A 147 -29.61 7.24 -2.12
CA ASP A 147 -29.34 7.14 -3.55
C ASP A 147 -29.85 5.84 -4.21
N SER A 148 -30.46 4.96 -3.41
CA SER A 148 -30.99 3.62 -3.79
C SER A 148 -29.95 2.51 -3.91
N VAL A 149 -28.69 2.75 -3.55
CA VAL A 149 -27.69 1.73 -3.27
C VAL A 149 -27.65 1.54 -1.74
N LEU A 150 -27.60 0.30 -1.27
CA LEU A 150 -27.49 0.05 0.17
C LEU A 150 -26.04 0.28 0.59
N ASP A 151 -25.81 0.86 1.78
CA ASP A 151 -24.48 1.17 2.32
C ASP A 151 -23.51 -0.01 2.24
N LEU A 152 -23.99 -1.25 2.32
CA LEU A 152 -23.16 -2.46 2.22
C LEU A 152 -22.49 -2.64 0.85
N ASN A 153 -23.11 -2.12 -0.21
CA ASN A 153 -22.69 -2.22 -1.62
C ASN A 153 -22.40 -0.84 -2.24
N ASP A 154 -22.41 0.21 -1.43
CA ASP A 154 -22.23 1.58 -1.89
C ASP A 154 -20.75 1.99 -1.73
N ASN A 155 -20.09 2.36 -2.83
CA ASN A 155 -18.72 2.86 -2.79
C ASN A 155 -18.62 4.31 -2.25
N CYS A 156 -19.75 4.97 -1.99
CA CYS A 156 -19.86 6.25 -1.29
C CYS A 156 -21.07 6.32 -0.33
N PRO A 157 -21.10 5.55 0.78
CA PRO A 157 -22.27 5.42 1.68
C PRO A 157 -22.81 6.71 2.34
N LEU A 158 -22.14 7.85 2.14
CA LEU A 158 -22.51 9.15 2.70
C LEU A 158 -22.69 10.23 1.61
N ALA A 159 -22.54 9.88 0.33
CA ALA A 159 -22.56 10.82 -0.78
C ALA A 159 -23.21 10.21 -2.02
N ALA A 160 -24.49 10.58 -2.21
CA ALA A 160 -25.36 9.97 -3.21
C ALA A 160 -24.73 9.92 -4.61
N ASN A 161 -24.52 8.71 -5.11
CA ASN A 161 -23.87 8.43 -6.38
C ASN A 161 -24.41 7.14 -7.01
N ALA A 162 -25.72 7.09 -7.28
CA ALA A 162 -26.42 5.89 -7.75
C ALA A 162 -25.82 5.18 -9.00
N SER A 163 -24.92 5.85 -9.76
CA SER A 163 -24.16 5.24 -10.84
C SER A 163 -22.93 4.43 -10.39
N GLN A 164 -22.50 4.58 -9.14
CA GLN A 164 -21.34 3.94 -8.52
C GLN A 164 -20.08 4.10 -9.37
N ALA A 165 -19.87 5.31 -9.91
CA ALA A 165 -18.73 5.57 -10.78
C ALA A 165 -17.44 5.58 -9.95
N ASP A 166 -16.42 4.92 -10.47
CA ASP A 166 -15.10 4.75 -9.83
C ASP A 166 -14.08 4.63 -10.98
N PRO A 167 -13.59 5.75 -11.53
CA PRO A 167 -12.78 5.74 -12.77
C PRO A 167 -11.38 5.14 -12.62
N ASP A 168 -10.80 5.18 -11.43
CA ASP A 168 -9.47 4.66 -11.11
C ASP A 168 -9.50 3.29 -10.41
N HIS A 169 -10.69 2.76 -10.15
CA HIS A 169 -10.98 1.41 -9.66
C HIS A 169 -10.31 1.11 -8.31
N ASP A 170 -10.39 2.06 -7.38
CA ASP A 170 -9.80 1.95 -6.06
C ASP A 170 -10.81 1.47 -4.99
N GLY A 171 -12.10 1.38 -5.37
CA GLY A 171 -13.22 0.96 -4.53
C GLY A 171 -13.89 2.13 -3.78
N VAL A 172 -13.52 3.37 -4.07
CA VAL A 172 -14.14 4.61 -3.60
C VAL A 172 -14.81 5.27 -4.80
N GLY A 173 -16.07 5.69 -4.65
CA GLY A 173 -16.74 6.35 -5.76
C GLY A 173 -16.25 7.78 -5.98
N ASP A 174 -16.29 8.24 -7.23
CA ASP A 174 -15.87 9.60 -7.64
C ASP A 174 -16.57 10.73 -6.85
N ALA A 175 -17.77 10.46 -6.34
CA ALA A 175 -18.55 11.39 -5.53
C ALA A 175 -17.98 11.64 -4.12
N CYS A 176 -17.17 10.73 -3.59
CA CYS A 176 -16.59 10.80 -2.24
C CYS A 176 -15.08 10.52 -2.20
N ASP A 177 -14.45 10.33 -3.36
CA ASP A 177 -13.03 10.13 -3.51
C ASP A 177 -12.28 11.47 -3.41
N ASN A 178 -11.28 11.54 -2.52
CA ASN A 178 -10.42 12.71 -2.35
C ASN A 178 -9.26 12.75 -3.37
N CYS A 179 -9.08 11.74 -4.23
CA CYS A 179 -8.19 11.70 -5.39
C CYS A 179 -8.81 10.98 -6.61
N PRO A 180 -9.86 11.50 -7.28
CA PRO A 180 -10.70 10.80 -8.28
C PRO A 180 -10.03 10.23 -9.56
N GLY A 181 -8.72 10.36 -9.71
CA GLY A 181 -7.97 9.83 -10.84
C GLY A 181 -6.69 9.09 -10.43
N LEU A 182 -6.49 8.85 -9.14
CA LEU A 182 -5.31 8.20 -8.59
C LEU A 182 -5.72 7.30 -7.43
N ALA A 183 -5.75 5.99 -7.72
CA ALA A 183 -6.21 4.98 -6.78
C ALA A 183 -5.54 5.10 -5.40
N ASN A 184 -6.34 5.48 -4.40
CA ASN A 184 -5.95 5.63 -3.01
C ASN A 184 -7.02 5.04 -2.06
N PRO A 185 -7.17 3.70 -2.02
CA PRO A 185 -8.30 3.05 -1.33
C PRO A 185 -8.41 3.37 0.18
N ASP A 186 -7.34 3.87 0.81
CA ASP A 186 -7.32 4.26 2.22
C ASP A 186 -7.79 5.70 2.47
N GLN A 187 -7.90 6.50 1.41
CA GLN A 187 -8.39 7.88 1.42
C GLN A 187 -7.63 8.72 2.47
N ALA A 188 -6.31 8.53 2.54
CA ALA A 188 -5.43 9.29 3.42
C ALA A 188 -5.43 10.78 3.06
N ASP A 189 -5.52 11.62 4.08
CA ASP A 189 -5.50 13.08 3.99
C ASP A 189 -4.94 13.60 5.33
N ALA A 190 -3.63 13.81 5.38
CA ALA A 190 -2.91 14.09 6.61
C ALA A 190 -3.15 15.51 7.14
N ASP A 191 -3.44 16.47 6.26
CA ASP A 191 -3.66 17.86 6.61
C ASP A 191 -5.16 18.25 6.67
N ALA A 192 -6.04 17.31 6.32
CA ALA A 192 -7.49 17.42 6.34
C ALA A 192 -8.02 18.55 5.43
N ASN A 193 -7.38 18.75 4.29
CA ASN A 193 -7.76 19.78 3.31
C ASN A 193 -8.77 19.28 2.25
N ALA A 194 -9.21 18.02 2.36
CA ALA A 194 -10.10 17.30 1.46
C ALA A 194 -9.49 16.88 0.11
N MET A 195 -8.22 17.19 -0.13
CA MET A 195 -7.40 16.57 -1.17
C MET A 195 -6.62 15.41 -0.53
N GLY A 196 -6.64 14.23 -1.14
CA GLY A 196 -5.89 13.10 -0.60
C GLY A 196 -4.38 13.27 -0.75
N ASP A 197 -3.63 12.63 0.14
CA ASP A 197 -2.16 12.70 0.18
C ASP A 197 -1.51 12.29 -1.17
N LEU A 198 -2.15 11.39 -1.93
CA LEU A 198 -1.62 10.93 -3.24
C LEU A 198 -1.76 11.96 -4.36
N CYS A 199 -2.73 12.87 -4.29
CA CYS A 199 -3.03 13.83 -5.34
C CYS A 199 -2.74 15.28 -4.91
N GLN A 200 -2.05 15.49 -3.79
CA GLN A 200 -1.49 16.79 -3.46
C GLN A 200 -0.47 17.19 -4.54
N ASP A 201 -0.54 18.46 -4.94
CA ASP A 201 0.38 19.12 -5.87
C ASP A 201 0.85 20.38 -5.14
N THR A 202 1.95 20.26 -4.39
CA THR A 202 2.34 21.32 -3.42
C THR A 202 2.92 22.54 -4.12
N ASP A 203 3.50 22.36 -5.31
CA ASP A 203 4.17 23.42 -6.05
C ASP A 203 3.36 23.97 -7.25
N HIS A 204 2.22 23.34 -7.53
CA HIS A 204 1.22 23.71 -8.53
C HIS A 204 1.71 23.62 -9.99
N ASP A 205 2.56 22.66 -10.29
CA ASP A 205 3.04 22.42 -11.66
C ASP A 205 2.13 21.48 -12.48
N GLY A 206 1.14 20.86 -11.82
CA GLY A 206 0.17 19.94 -12.40
C GLY A 206 0.53 18.46 -12.27
N TYR A 207 1.61 18.12 -11.57
CA TYR A 207 2.01 16.77 -11.25
C TYR A 207 1.89 16.54 -9.74
N PRO A 208 1.01 15.63 -9.29
CA PRO A 208 0.91 15.36 -7.86
C PRO A 208 2.10 14.56 -7.33
N PHE A 209 2.31 14.62 -6.02
CA PHE A 209 3.34 13.89 -5.27
C PHE A 209 3.53 12.41 -5.66
N ALA A 210 2.45 11.71 -6.05
CA ALA A 210 2.53 10.31 -6.45
C ALA A 210 3.31 10.06 -7.75
N VAL A 211 3.40 11.06 -8.64
CA VAL A 211 4.12 10.97 -9.92
C VAL A 211 5.29 11.94 -10.00
N ASP A 212 5.32 12.96 -9.13
CA ASP A 212 6.40 13.92 -9.03
C ASP A 212 7.53 13.45 -8.09
N CYS A 213 8.75 13.36 -8.61
CA CYS A 213 9.92 13.01 -7.82
C CYS A 213 10.37 14.11 -6.84
N ASN A 214 9.90 15.35 -6.99
CA ASN A 214 10.05 16.43 -6.02
C ASN A 214 8.92 17.48 -6.12
N ASP A 215 7.79 17.19 -5.47
CA ASP A 215 6.58 18.02 -5.32
C ASP A 215 6.77 19.41 -4.68
N LEU A 216 8.01 19.85 -4.41
CA LEU A 216 8.32 21.19 -3.90
C LEU A 216 9.03 22.08 -4.93
N GLU A 217 9.36 21.57 -6.11
CA GLU A 217 10.13 22.25 -7.14
C GLU A 217 9.47 22.08 -8.53
N PRO A 218 8.76 23.11 -9.05
CA PRO A 218 7.96 23.02 -10.28
C PRO A 218 8.71 22.73 -11.59
N ALA A 219 10.04 22.56 -11.51
CA ALA A 219 10.91 22.24 -12.64
C ALA A 219 11.31 20.77 -12.64
N VAL A 220 10.99 20.03 -11.58
CA VAL A 220 11.30 18.63 -11.39
C VAL A 220 9.97 17.89 -11.45
N HIS A 221 9.68 17.24 -12.56
CA HIS A 221 8.42 16.53 -12.78
C HIS A 221 8.54 15.60 -14.01
N PRO A 222 7.66 14.60 -14.17
CA PRO A 222 7.68 13.71 -15.33
C PRO A 222 7.79 14.44 -16.68
N GLY A 223 8.83 14.12 -17.45
CA GLY A 223 9.05 14.69 -18.78
C GLY A 223 9.49 16.16 -18.79
N ALA A 224 9.99 16.70 -17.68
CA ALA A 224 10.70 17.97 -17.68
C ALA A 224 11.96 17.92 -18.56
N LEU A 225 12.59 19.08 -18.77
CA LEU A 225 13.88 19.12 -19.47
C LEU A 225 15.00 19.08 -18.45
N GLU A 226 15.81 18.04 -18.50
CA GLU A 226 17.07 17.93 -17.76
C GLU A 226 17.90 19.22 -17.82
N VAL A 227 18.42 19.67 -16.68
CA VAL A 227 19.48 20.69 -16.60
C VAL A 227 20.63 20.18 -15.73
N CYS A 228 21.89 20.56 -16.04
CA CYS A 228 23.08 20.05 -15.32
C CYS A 228 23.17 20.55 -13.87
N ASN A 229 22.27 20.09 -13.01
CA ASN A 229 22.12 20.47 -11.60
C ASN A 229 22.33 19.26 -10.67
N GLY A 230 22.45 18.04 -11.22
CA GLY A 230 22.60 16.80 -10.47
C GLY A 230 21.31 16.28 -9.84
N VAL A 231 20.16 16.75 -10.32
CA VAL A 231 18.80 16.31 -10.03
C VAL A 231 18.30 15.54 -11.24
N ASP A 232 17.42 14.57 -11.00
CA ASP A 232 16.60 13.93 -12.04
C ASP A 232 15.41 14.85 -12.25
N ASP A 233 15.47 15.74 -13.25
CA ASP A 233 14.43 16.76 -13.46
C ASP A 233 13.20 16.13 -14.14
N ASP A 234 13.39 15.09 -14.97
CA ASP A 234 12.30 14.47 -15.75
C ASP A 234 11.68 13.19 -15.14
N CYS A 235 12.15 12.83 -13.94
CA CYS A 235 11.73 11.69 -13.13
C CYS A 235 11.83 10.32 -13.84
N ASP A 236 12.81 10.14 -14.75
CA ASP A 236 13.05 8.87 -15.44
C ASP A 236 14.03 7.93 -14.71
N ALA A 237 14.47 8.33 -13.51
CA ALA A 237 15.46 7.68 -12.65
C ALA A 237 16.92 7.75 -13.17
N LEU A 238 17.18 8.61 -14.15
CA LEU A 238 18.51 9.00 -14.60
C LEU A 238 18.77 10.46 -14.19
N ILE A 239 20.04 10.85 -14.21
CA ILE A 239 20.46 12.20 -13.80
C ILE A 239 21.29 12.76 -14.94
N ASP A 240 20.89 13.91 -15.48
CA ASP A 240 21.59 14.67 -16.50
C ASP A 240 21.90 13.89 -17.81
N GLU A 241 21.16 12.82 -18.13
CA GLU A 241 21.48 11.86 -19.20
C GLU A 241 21.30 12.43 -20.61
N SER A 242 20.44 13.44 -20.75
CA SER A 242 20.10 14.09 -22.03
C SER A 242 20.93 15.34 -22.34
N LEU A 243 21.88 15.70 -21.48
CA LEU A 243 22.66 16.94 -21.61
C LEU A 243 24.03 16.78 -22.25
N GLY A 244 24.41 15.54 -22.53
CA GLY A 244 25.72 15.21 -23.04
C GLY A 244 26.78 15.45 -21.97
N VAL A 245 27.66 14.47 -21.77
CA VAL A 245 28.82 14.69 -20.90
C VAL A 245 29.58 15.92 -21.42
N THR A 246 29.56 17.02 -20.67
CA THR A 246 30.68 17.97 -20.75
C THR A 246 31.86 17.26 -20.12
N ALA A 247 32.43 16.31 -20.87
CA ALA A 247 33.83 15.99 -20.77
C ALA A 247 34.54 17.31 -21.07
N SER A 248 34.79 18.08 -20.01
CA SER A 248 35.75 19.17 -20.03
C SER A 248 36.96 18.65 -20.82
N PRO A 249 37.39 19.33 -21.90
CA PRO A 249 38.39 18.78 -22.80
C PRO A 249 39.65 18.60 -21.97
N ARG A 250 39.90 17.36 -21.54
CA ARG A 250 41.17 17.00 -20.91
C ARG A 250 42.22 17.40 -21.95
N PRO A 251 43.17 18.30 -21.62
CA PRO A 251 44.16 18.73 -22.60
C PRO A 251 44.84 17.47 -23.15
N ALA A 252 44.82 17.35 -24.48
CA ALA A 252 45.35 16.18 -25.17
C ALA A 252 46.75 15.86 -24.62
N PRO A 253 47.03 14.60 -24.23
CA PRO A 253 48.39 14.24 -23.86
C PRO A 253 49.31 14.51 -25.07
N PRO A 254 50.53 15.04 -24.85
CA PRO A 254 51.42 15.38 -25.95
C PRO A 254 51.70 14.15 -26.81
N ALA A 255 51.65 14.36 -28.14
CA ALA A 255 51.83 13.30 -29.12
C ALA A 255 53.12 12.49 -28.87
N ARG A 256 52.98 11.17 -28.82
CA ARG A 256 54.11 10.24 -28.68
C ARG A 256 54.99 10.31 -29.95
N PRO A 257 56.32 10.46 -29.84
CA PRO A 257 57.20 10.47 -31.01
C PRO A 257 57.23 9.10 -31.71
N PRO A 258 57.52 9.06 -33.03
CA PRO A 258 57.47 7.84 -33.82
C PRO A 258 58.56 6.82 -33.38
N PRO A 259 58.31 5.51 -33.55
CA PRO A 259 59.25 4.48 -33.13
C PRO A 259 60.48 4.43 -34.05
N SER A 260 61.68 4.55 -33.46
CA SER A 260 62.95 4.20 -34.13
C SER A 260 63.13 2.69 -34.17
N SER A 261 63.61 2.22 -35.33
CA SER A 261 63.83 0.83 -35.70
C SER A 261 64.83 0.07 -34.83
N ALA A 262 64.59 -1.24 -34.76
CA ALA A 262 65.18 -2.30 -33.94
C ALA A 262 66.72 -2.47 -33.97
N ILE A 263 67.25 -3.04 -32.87
CA ILE A 263 68.30 -4.08 -32.91
C ILE A 263 68.04 -5.16 -31.82
N THR A 264 68.06 -6.41 -32.28
CA THR A 264 67.90 -7.73 -31.64
C THR A 264 68.98 -8.12 -30.60
N SER A 265 68.62 -8.85 -29.52
CA SER A 265 69.42 -10.04 -29.08
C SER A 265 68.72 -10.99 -28.06
N MET A 266 68.46 -12.20 -28.57
CA MET A 266 68.40 -13.59 -28.06
C MET A 266 68.33 -14.01 -26.56
N MET A 267 67.39 -14.96 -26.33
CA MET A 267 67.43 -16.25 -25.57
C MET A 267 67.82 -16.26 -24.07
N THR A 268 67.24 -17.06 -23.15
CA THR A 268 66.89 -18.50 -23.18
C THR A 268 65.90 -18.83 -22.04
N ALA A 269 65.16 -19.94 -22.18
CA ALA A 269 64.16 -20.46 -21.24
C ALA A 269 64.72 -21.46 -20.22
N THR A 270 64.06 -21.61 -19.05
CA THR A 270 63.93 -22.92 -18.37
C THR A 270 62.67 -22.98 -17.49
N ALA A 271 61.93 -24.09 -17.62
CA ALA A 271 60.78 -24.48 -16.81
C ALA A 271 61.19 -25.17 -15.50
N GLN A 272 60.30 -25.23 -14.50
CA GLN A 272 59.96 -26.51 -13.83
C GLN A 272 58.73 -26.43 -12.90
N SER A 273 57.99 -27.53 -12.96
CA SER A 273 56.81 -27.96 -12.22
C SER A 273 57.17 -28.46 -10.82
N THR A 274 56.26 -28.37 -9.83
CA THR A 274 55.83 -29.53 -9.03
C THR A 274 54.69 -29.20 -8.04
N THR A 275 53.85 -30.21 -7.88
CA THR A 275 52.74 -30.49 -6.95
C THR A 275 53.13 -30.33 -5.46
N THR A 276 52.26 -30.23 -4.44
CA THR A 276 51.19 -31.17 -4.05
C THR A 276 50.50 -30.69 -2.75
N SER A 277 49.20 -31.02 -2.59
CA SER A 277 48.50 -31.54 -1.37
C SER A 277 48.42 -30.73 -0.06
N GLY A 278 47.19 -30.62 0.49
CA GLY A 278 47.00 -30.48 1.94
C GLY A 278 45.64 -29.90 2.38
N ARG A 279 44.76 -30.77 2.89
CA ARG A 279 43.37 -30.58 3.39
C ARG A 279 43.18 -29.60 4.59
N PRO A 280 41.92 -29.28 4.97
CA PRO A 280 41.53 -28.13 5.81
C PRO A 280 41.46 -28.43 7.31
N HIS A 281 41.41 -27.37 8.12
CA HIS A 281 41.03 -27.43 9.54
C HIS A 281 39.94 -26.40 9.86
N ALA A 282 38.84 -26.90 10.42
CA ALA A 282 37.82 -26.17 11.14
C ALA A 282 38.21 -25.97 12.60
N ALA A 283 37.72 -24.90 13.25
CA ALA A 283 37.52 -24.86 14.70
C ALA A 283 36.45 -23.84 15.11
N SER A 284 35.53 -24.33 15.94
CA SER A 284 34.35 -23.71 16.53
C SER A 284 34.64 -22.68 17.63
N ALA A 285 33.64 -21.86 17.95
CA ALA A 285 33.52 -21.15 19.24
C ALA A 285 32.15 -21.48 19.91
N PRO A 286 32.08 -21.65 21.25
CA PRO A 286 30.88 -22.16 21.93
C PRO A 286 30.01 -21.07 22.57
N ALA A 287 28.81 -21.52 22.95
CA ALA A 287 27.72 -20.83 23.60
C ALA A 287 27.89 -20.63 25.13
N GLY A 288 27.16 -19.64 25.67
CA GLY A 288 26.09 -19.88 26.64
C GLY A 288 26.38 -19.89 28.15
N GLY A 289 25.70 -18.97 28.86
CA GLY A 289 25.16 -19.16 30.22
C GLY A 289 25.77 -18.27 31.32
N PRO A 290 25.12 -18.15 32.50
CA PRO A 290 23.76 -18.57 32.89
C PRO A 290 22.73 -17.41 32.93
#